data_AF-A0A060C6F4-F1
#
_entry.id   AF-A0A060C6F4-F1
#
_cell.length_a   1.000
_cell.length_b   1.000
_cell.length_c   1.000
_cell.angle_alpha   90.00
_cell.angle_beta   90.00
_cell.angle_gamma   90.00
#
_symmetry.space_group_name_H-M   'P 1'
#
loop_
_entity.id
_entity.type
_entity.pdbx_description
1 polymer ?
#
loop_
_entity_poly.entity_id
_entity_poly.type
_entity_poly.pdbx_seq_one_letter_code
_entity_poly.pdbx_strand_id
1 'polypeptide(L)'
;VTRFLTLASTGRIRLAVAVDGAGRALMESGTTDEWRGDWEQAILDDGEKLYGTLTGLTAGRHVISLTAPDPYVTVSKLVLYFGGGKRSDPATSAPSLSTP
;
A
#
# COMPACT_ATOMS: atom_id res chain seq x y z
N VAL A 1 2.66 2.45 1.18
CA VAL A 1 3.42 1.45 1.96
C VAL A 1 3.71 0.28 1.04
N THR A 2 4.96 -0.15 0.93
CA THR A 2 5.31 -1.40 0.24
C THR A 2 5.35 -2.52 1.27
N ARG A 3 4.67 -3.62 0.96
CA ARG A 3 4.68 -4.86 1.73
C ARG A 3 5.22 -6.01 0.89
N PHE A 4 5.81 -7.00 1.56
CA PHE A 4 6.08 -8.27 0.90
C PHE A 4 4.76 -8.99 0.59
N LEU A 5 4.76 -9.75 -0.51
CA LEU A 5 3.61 -10.51 -0.96
C LEU A 5 3.47 -11.83 -0.18
N THR A 6 3.03 -11.70 1.06
CA THR A 6 2.54 -12.81 1.89
C THR A 6 1.06 -13.02 1.64
N LEU A 7 0.60 -14.27 1.67
CA LEU A 7 -0.79 -14.63 1.35
C LEU A 7 -1.52 -15.20 2.56
N ALA A 8 -2.84 -15.03 2.57
CA ALA A 8 -3.76 -15.57 3.57
C ALA A 8 -5.11 -15.86 2.91
N SER A 9 -5.23 -17.00 2.22
CA SER A 9 -6.36 -17.33 1.33
C SER A 9 -7.75 -17.32 1.99
N THR A 10 -7.80 -17.62 3.29
CA THR A 10 -9.03 -17.59 4.11
C THR A 10 -9.10 -16.38 5.05
N GLY A 11 -8.05 -15.56 5.05
CA GLY A 11 -7.87 -14.44 5.97
C GLY A 11 -7.96 -13.09 5.28
N ARG A 12 -7.44 -12.08 5.99
CA ARG A 12 -7.28 -10.72 5.48
C ARG A 12 -5.85 -10.29 5.67
N ILE A 13 -5.42 -9.32 4.87
CA ILE A 13 -4.15 -8.64 5.11
C ILE A 13 -4.42 -7.15 5.21
N ARG A 14 -4.43 -6.65 6.46
CA ARG A 14 -4.72 -5.25 6.76
C ARG A 14 -3.57 -4.58 7.50
N LEU A 15 -3.41 -3.29 7.24
CA LEU A 15 -2.45 -2.41 7.91
C LEU A 15 -3.18 -1.16 8.39
N ALA A 16 -3.25 -1.00 9.71
CA ALA A 16 -3.78 0.21 10.33
C ALA A 16 -2.68 1.29 10.40
N VAL A 17 -3.05 2.52 10.02
CA VAL A 17 -2.19 3.70 10.06
C VAL A 17 -2.86 4.76 10.92
N ALA A 18 -2.12 5.26 11.91
CA ALA A 18 -2.56 6.36 12.77
C ALA A 18 -1.54 7.49 12.74
N VAL A 19 -2.00 8.73 12.97
CA VAL A 19 -1.13 9.91 13.11
C VAL A 19 -1.39 10.54 14.47
N ASP A 20 -0.33 10.78 15.23
CA ASP A 20 -0.37 11.37 16.58
C ASP A 20 -1.30 10.63 17.56
N GLY A 21 -1.48 9.32 17.35
CA GLY A 21 -2.40 8.50 18.13
C GLY A 21 -3.88 8.72 17.83
N ALA A 22 -4.23 9.64 16.92
CA ALA A 22 -5.59 9.97 16.52
C ALA A 22 -5.94 9.40 15.14
N GLY A 23 -7.18 8.89 15.02
CA GLY A 23 -7.69 8.29 13.79
C GLY A 23 -6.95 7.00 13.39
N ARG A 24 -7.66 6.04 12.79
CA ARG A 24 -7.03 4.84 12.22
C ARG A 24 -7.57 4.62 10.83
N ALA A 25 -6.76 4.91 9.83
CA ALA A 25 -7.03 4.47 8.47
C ALA A 25 -6.63 3.01 8.35
N LEU A 26 -7.54 2.16 7.86
CA LEU A 26 -7.26 0.75 7.61
C LEU A 26 -7.04 0.57 6.12
N MET A 27 -5.83 0.21 5.74
CA MET A 27 -5.52 -0.22 4.38
C MET A 27 -5.65 -1.74 4.33
N GLU A 28 -6.29 -2.25 3.30
CA GLU A 28 -6.50 -3.69 3.09
C GLU A 28 -5.99 -4.08 1.71
N SER A 29 -5.28 -5.20 1.66
CA SER A 29 -4.90 -5.82 0.40
C SER A 29 -6.04 -6.68 -0.13
N GLY A 30 -6.37 -6.50 -1.41
CA GLY A 30 -7.23 -7.44 -2.14
C GLY A 30 -6.50 -8.73 -2.55
N THR A 31 -5.16 -8.73 -2.48
CA THR A 31 -4.29 -9.82 -2.91
C THR A 31 -4.06 -10.79 -1.75
N THR A 32 -5.09 -11.58 -1.44
CA THR A 32 -5.07 -12.54 -0.32
C THR A 32 -4.64 -13.95 -0.73
N ASP A 33 -4.71 -14.27 -2.02
CA ASP A 33 -4.27 -15.52 -2.64
C ASP A 33 -3.84 -15.26 -4.09
N GLU A 34 -3.40 -16.30 -4.78
CA GLU A 34 -2.88 -16.26 -6.15
C GLU A 34 -3.94 -15.90 -7.20
N TRP A 35 -5.22 -15.89 -6.82
CA TRP A 35 -6.36 -15.71 -7.73
C TRP A 35 -7.14 -14.43 -7.44
N ARG A 36 -6.70 -13.63 -6.47
CA ARG A 36 -7.38 -12.39 -6.02
C ARG A 36 -6.45 -11.20 -6.07
N GLY A 37 -7.05 -10.02 -6.24
CA GLY A 37 -6.32 -8.77 -6.30
C GLY A 37 -5.38 -8.71 -7.49
N ASP A 38 -4.17 -8.24 -7.25
CA ASP A 38 -3.15 -7.98 -8.28
C ASP A 38 -1.90 -8.83 -8.03
N TRP A 39 -2.10 -10.12 -7.74
CA TRP A 39 -1.03 -11.06 -7.36
C TRP A 39 0.10 -11.11 -8.38
N GLU A 40 -0.23 -11.20 -9.66
CA GLU A 40 0.75 -11.32 -10.74
C GLU A 40 1.66 -10.09 -10.78
N GLN A 41 1.08 -8.89 -10.78
CA GLN A 41 1.86 -7.65 -10.76
C GLN A 41 2.65 -7.52 -9.46
N ALA A 42 2.08 -7.90 -8.31
CA ALA A 42 2.76 -7.84 -7.03
C ALA A 42 4.00 -8.77 -6.96
N ILE A 43 4.01 -9.88 -7.69
CA ILE A 43 5.24 -10.68 -7.83
C ILE A 43 6.27 -9.96 -8.68
N LEU A 44 5.86 -9.41 -9.83
CA LEU A 44 6.76 -8.68 -10.74
C LEU A 44 7.37 -7.44 -10.08
N ASP A 45 6.64 -6.81 -9.17
CA ASP A 45 7.04 -5.61 -8.43
C ASP A 45 7.80 -5.92 -7.12
N ASP A 46 8.07 -7.19 -6.82
CA ASP A 46 8.69 -7.66 -5.56
C ASP A 46 7.92 -7.20 -4.30
N GLY A 47 6.60 -7.20 -4.40
CA GLY A 47 5.69 -6.81 -3.33
C GLY A 47 4.49 -6.02 -3.83
N GLU A 48 3.66 -5.62 -2.88
CA GLU A 48 2.44 -4.87 -3.14
C GLU A 48 2.53 -3.47 -2.51
N LYS A 49 1.98 -2.47 -3.19
CA LYS A 49 1.87 -1.11 -2.68
C LYS A 49 0.45 -0.82 -2.19
N LEU A 50 0.31 -0.59 -0.89
CA LEU A 50 -0.92 -0.09 -0.28
C LEU A 50 -0.87 1.45 -0.16
N TYR A 51 -1.92 2.11 -0.62
CA TYR A 51 -2.02 3.57 -0.63
C TYR A 51 -3.10 4.06 0.34
N GLY A 52 -2.86 5.23 0.93
CA GLY A 52 -3.81 5.91 1.80
C GLY A 52 -3.49 7.40 1.86
N THR A 53 -4.48 8.19 2.24
CA THR A 53 -4.36 9.64 2.36
C THR A 53 -4.53 10.05 3.81
N LEU A 54 -3.58 10.85 4.31
CA LEU A 54 -3.65 11.50 5.61
C LEU A 54 -4.08 12.96 5.37
N THR A 55 -5.15 13.40 6.02
CA THR A 55 -5.72 14.74 5.84
C THR A 55 -5.74 15.50 7.16
N GLY A 56 -5.83 16.83 7.09
CA GLY A 56 -5.94 17.68 8.28
C GLY A 56 -4.66 17.82 9.11
N LEU A 57 -3.49 17.49 8.54
CA LEU A 57 -2.21 17.65 9.22
C LEU A 57 -1.69 19.08 9.11
N THR A 58 -1.29 19.65 10.24
CA THR A 58 -0.61 20.96 10.31
C THR A 58 0.89 20.81 10.02
N ALA A 59 1.59 21.91 9.74
CA ALA A 59 3.05 21.85 9.68
C ALA A 59 3.62 21.56 11.08
N GLY A 60 4.50 20.57 11.19
CA GLY A 60 5.12 20.22 12.46
C GLY A 60 5.60 18.77 12.51
N ARG A 61 6.04 18.37 13.71
CA ARG A 61 6.43 16.99 13.99
C ARG A 61 5.17 16.16 14.20
N HIS A 62 5.06 15.07 13.45
CA HIS A 62 4.02 14.06 13.61
C HIS A 62 4.62 12.70 13.90
N VAL A 63 3.86 11.85 14.59
CA VAL A 63 4.19 10.44 14.79
C VAL A 63 3.23 9.59 13.96
N ILE A 64 3.77 8.82 13.01
CA ILE A 64 3.00 7.85 12.26
C ILE A 64 3.19 6.47 12.91
N SER A 65 2.08 5.84 13.27
CA SER A 65 2.07 4.47 13.80
C SER A 65 1.49 3.52 12.78
N LEU A 66 2.21 2.43 12.53
CA LEU A 66 1.76 1.31 11.70
C LEU A 66 1.42 0.14 12.63
N THR A 67 0.27 -0.48 12.44
CA THR A 67 -0.15 -1.66 13.21
C THR A 67 -0.74 -2.70 12.29
N ALA A 68 -0.23 -3.91 12.36
CA ALA A 68 -0.75 -5.07 11.64
C ALA A 68 -1.71 -5.85 12.55
N PRO A 69 -3.04 -5.71 12.39
CA PRO A 69 -4.01 -6.52 13.13
C PRO A 69 -4.08 -7.97 12.64
N ASP A 70 -3.61 -8.24 11.43
CA ASP A 70 -3.64 -9.57 10.80
C ASP A 70 -2.25 -10.21 10.78
N PRO A 71 -2.17 -11.54 10.77
CA PRO A 71 -0.90 -12.25 10.64
C PRO A 71 -0.27 -12.01 9.25
N TYR A 72 1.03 -12.31 9.17
CA TYR A 72 1.81 -12.31 7.92
C TYR A 72 1.96 -10.94 7.24
N VAL A 73 1.56 -9.84 7.86
CA VAL A 73 1.84 -8.50 7.33
C VAL A 73 3.33 -8.17 7.52
N THR A 74 4.06 -8.00 6.43
CA THR A 74 5.46 -7.54 6.46
C THR A 74 5.57 -6.24 5.67
N VAL A 75 6.09 -5.18 6.30
CA VAL A 75 6.31 -3.88 5.66
C VAL A 75 7.80 -3.71 5.35
N SER A 76 8.12 -3.41 4.09
CA SER A 76 9.50 -3.13 3.65
C SER A 76 9.78 -1.64 3.54
N LYS A 77 8.79 -0.83 3.15
CA LYS A 77 8.98 0.61 2.89
C LYS A 77 7.74 1.45 3.21
N LEU A 78 7.94 2.57 3.87
CA LEU A 78 6.95 3.66 3.96
C LEU A 78 7.45 4.85 3.13
N VAL A 79 6.58 5.36 2.26
CA VAL A 79 6.83 6.58 1.47
C VAL A 79 5.73 7.57 1.78
N LEU A 80 6.11 8.80 2.11
CA LEU A 80 5.19 9.91 2.36
C LEU A 80 5.33 10.92 1.23
N TYR A 81 4.21 11.26 0.62
CA TYR A 81 4.14 12.29 -0.41
C TYR A 81 3.50 13.54 0.20
N PHE A 82 4.19 14.67 0.11
CA PHE A 82 3.74 15.97 0.61
C PHE A 82 3.50 16.90 -0.58
N GLY A 83 2.31 17.51 -0.67
CA GLY A 83 1.88 18.24 -1.87
C GLY A 83 1.68 17.30 -3.08
N GLY A 84 1.09 17.79 -4.17
CA GLY A 84 0.68 16.99 -5.35
C GLY A 84 1.82 16.37 -6.17
N GLY A 85 2.68 15.56 -5.53
CA GLY A 85 3.77 14.86 -6.17
C GLY A 85 3.27 13.88 -7.22
N LYS A 86 3.87 13.94 -8.41
CA LYS A 86 3.62 13.01 -9.51
C LYS A 86 4.01 11.59 -9.09
N ARG A 87 3.08 10.66 -9.26
CA ARG A 87 3.28 9.21 -9.08
C ARG A 87 4.41 8.74 -9.98
N SER A 88 5.41 8.07 -9.42
CA SER A 88 6.37 7.26 -10.17
C SER A 88 6.02 5.79 -9.97
N ASP A 89 5.09 5.29 -10.79
CA ASP A 89 4.90 3.84 -10.96
C ASP A 89 5.39 3.42 -12.35
N PRO A 90 6.23 2.38 -12.46
CA PRO A 90 6.67 1.85 -13.75
C PRO A 90 5.52 1.24 -14.57
N ALA A 91 4.39 0.90 -13.94
CA ALA A 91 3.22 0.33 -14.60
C ALA A 91 2.41 1.33 -15.47
N THR A 92 2.69 2.63 -15.41
CA THR A 92 1.98 3.66 -16.21
C THR A 92 2.75 4.12 -17.45
N SER A 93 3.85 3.44 -17.81
CA SER A 93 4.67 3.76 -18.99
C SER A 93 4.71 2.66 -20.05
N ALA A 94 3.62 1.92 -20.25
CA ALA A 94 3.43 1.16 -21.48
C ALA A 94 2.73 2.07 -22.52
N PRO A 95 3.35 2.38 -23.68
CA PRO A 95 2.64 3.05 -24.76
C PRO A 95 1.50 2.14 -25.22
N SER A 96 0.31 2.70 -25.36
CA SER A 96 -0.80 2.02 -26.03
C SER A 96 -0.36 1.64 -27.43
N LEU A 97 -0.14 0.35 -27.68
CA LEU A 97 0.04 -0.21 -29.02
C LEU A 97 -1.27 0.02 -29.79
N SER A 98 -1.31 1.04 -30.62
CA SER A 98 -2.29 1.15 -31.70
C SER A 98 -2.05 -0.03 -32.64
N THR A 99 -3.01 -0.95 -32.69
CA THR A 99 -3.02 -2.05 -33.66
C THR A 99 -3.41 -1.46 -35.04
N PRO A 100 -2.84 -1.96 -36.16
CA PRO A 100 -3.10 -1.44 -37.50
C PRO A 100 -4.56 -1.51 -37.96
#